data_AF-A0A8J2Z8W5-F1
#
_entry.id   AF-A0A8J2Z8W5-F1
#
_cell.length_a   1.000
_cell.length_b   1.000
_cell.length_c   1.000
_cell.angle_alpha   90.00
_cell.angle_beta   90.00
_cell.angle_gamma   90.00
#
_symmetry.space_group_name_H-M   'P 1'
#
loop_
_entity.id
_entity.type
_entity.pdbx_description
1 polymer ?
#
loop_
_entity_poly.entity_id
_entity_poly.type
_entity_poly.pdbx_seq_one_letter_code
_entity_poly.pdbx_strand_id
1 'polypeptide(L)'
;MRRRAAPRLPRTLLLLAWILAAPADAAAQPLPRPSAADAREILRTPLDTSIGRVEALRVRRFAVLNGLLQHCGMGWDTHFALLMGYHRIIAGRSPQDLVRIAVWYAAWHEAATRIIAAFRPTCDNDLRRAAREWANALGNGVTMEDSAPAQAQSGASSQSEPQPQIR
;
A
#
# COMPACT_ATOMS: atom_id res chain seq x y z
N MET A 1 10.79 -34.49 10.58
CA MET A 1 10.20 -33.90 9.36
C MET A 1 9.17 -32.83 9.75
N ARG A 2 9.53 -31.53 9.66
CA ARG A 2 8.63 -30.42 10.02
C ARG A 2 7.79 -30.00 8.80
N ARG A 3 6.48 -30.26 8.83
CA ARG A 3 5.53 -29.76 7.82
C ARG A 3 5.43 -28.24 7.94
N ARG A 4 5.93 -27.49 6.95
CA ARG A 4 5.70 -26.04 6.82
C ARG A 4 4.20 -25.84 6.54
N ALA A 5 3.48 -25.24 7.48
CA ALA A 5 2.10 -24.84 7.29
C ALA A 5 2.05 -23.72 6.24
N ALA A 6 1.44 -23.99 5.09
CA ALA A 6 1.19 -22.99 4.06
C ALA A 6 0.24 -21.91 4.61
N PRO A 7 0.49 -20.62 4.37
CA PRO A 7 -0.43 -19.56 4.76
C PRO A 7 -1.78 -19.78 4.07
N ARG A 8 -2.83 -19.93 4.88
CA ARG A 8 -4.22 -19.94 4.40
C ARG A 8 -4.68 -18.49 4.35
N LEU A 9 -4.70 -17.93 3.14
CA LEU A 9 -5.34 -16.63 2.86
C LEU A 9 -6.78 -16.66 3.42
N PRO A 10 -7.14 -15.77 4.35
CA PRO A 10 -8.49 -15.76 4.91
C PRO A 10 -9.48 -15.31 3.82
N ARG A 11 -10.44 -16.19 3.52
CA ARG A 11 -11.48 -16.06 2.47
C ARG A 11 -12.25 -14.73 2.53
N THR A 12 -12.33 -14.12 3.70
CA THR A 12 -13.01 -12.85 3.99
C THR A 12 -12.30 -11.64 3.37
N LEU A 13 -10.95 -11.60 3.37
CA LEU A 13 -10.20 -10.50 2.73
C LEU A 13 -10.38 -10.49 1.21
N LEU A 14 -10.48 -11.68 0.61
CA LEU A 14 -10.74 -11.84 -0.83
C LEU A 14 -12.16 -11.40 -1.22
N LEU A 15 -13.12 -11.45 -0.28
CA LEU A 15 -14.53 -11.12 -0.53
C LEU A 15 -14.77 -9.61 -0.40
N LEU A 16 -14.19 -8.97 0.62
CA LEU A 16 -14.22 -7.52 0.80
C LEU A 16 -13.53 -6.80 -0.36
N ALA A 17 -12.35 -7.29 -0.77
CA ALA A 17 -11.67 -6.81 -1.96
C ALA A 17 -12.57 -6.82 -3.22
N TRP A 18 -13.43 -7.82 -3.34
CA TRP A 18 -14.28 -8.03 -4.51
C TRP A 18 -15.47 -7.07 -4.55
N ILE A 19 -16.08 -6.77 -3.40
CA ILE A 19 -17.26 -5.91 -3.29
C ILE A 19 -16.89 -4.44 -3.52
N LEU A 20 -15.69 -4.05 -3.10
CA LEU A 20 -15.27 -2.65 -3.07
C LEU A 20 -14.70 -2.13 -4.39
N ALA A 21 -14.50 -3.01 -5.39
CA ALA A 21 -13.93 -2.63 -6.69
C ALA A 21 -14.94 -2.08 -7.72
N ALA A 22 -16.20 -1.82 -7.36
CA ALA A 22 -17.25 -1.43 -8.30
C ALA A 22 -17.81 -0.02 -8.04
N PRO A 23 -17.70 0.93 -9.00
CA PRO A 23 -18.60 2.08 -9.08
C PRO A 23 -19.91 1.69 -9.78
N ALA A 24 -20.99 2.41 -9.45
CA ALA A 24 -22.37 2.00 -9.68
C ALA A 24 -22.86 1.94 -11.15
N ASP A 25 -22.14 2.45 -12.15
CA ASP A 25 -22.79 2.71 -13.46
C ASP A 25 -22.01 2.34 -14.74
N ALA A 26 -21.03 1.46 -14.67
CA ALA A 26 -20.43 0.89 -15.90
C ALA A 26 -20.29 -0.61 -15.76
N ALA A 27 -21.36 -1.34 -16.15
CA ALA A 27 -21.42 -2.79 -16.38
C ALA A 27 -20.23 -3.53 -15.76
N ALA A 28 -20.21 -3.59 -14.43
CA ALA A 28 -19.09 -4.10 -13.67
C ALA A 28 -19.08 -5.62 -13.82
N GLN A 29 -18.50 -6.11 -14.94
CA GLN A 29 -18.19 -7.53 -15.03
C GLN A 29 -17.28 -7.85 -13.84
N PRO A 30 -17.72 -8.79 -12.98
CA PRO A 30 -16.92 -9.18 -11.84
C PRO A 30 -15.60 -9.75 -12.35
N LEU A 31 -14.48 -9.29 -11.76
CA LEU A 31 -13.18 -9.88 -12.10
C LEU A 31 -13.18 -11.36 -11.71
N PRO A 32 -12.61 -12.25 -12.54
CA PRO A 32 -12.54 -13.67 -12.22
C PRO A 32 -11.80 -13.87 -10.91
N ARG A 33 -12.38 -14.62 -9.97
CA ARG A 33 -11.75 -14.91 -8.68
C ARG A 33 -10.62 -15.92 -8.93
N PRO A 34 -9.35 -15.58 -8.68
CA PRO A 34 -8.26 -16.52 -8.88
C PRO A 34 -8.38 -17.68 -7.90
N SER A 35 -8.16 -18.91 -8.38
CA SER A 35 -8.01 -20.06 -7.50
C SER A 35 -6.71 -19.93 -6.68
N ALA A 36 -6.55 -20.77 -5.65
CA ALA A 36 -5.30 -20.79 -4.89
C ALA A 36 -4.09 -21.22 -5.74
N ALA A 37 -4.31 -22.02 -6.78
CA ALA A 37 -3.27 -22.39 -7.74
C ALA A 37 -2.90 -21.18 -8.61
N ASP A 38 -3.89 -20.46 -9.14
CA ASP A 38 -3.67 -19.26 -9.96
C ASP A 38 -2.95 -18.17 -9.17
N ALA A 39 -3.32 -17.96 -7.90
CA ALA A 39 -2.67 -16.99 -7.03
C ALA A 39 -1.18 -17.32 -6.81
N ARG A 40 -0.85 -18.60 -6.59
CA ARG A 40 0.56 -19.03 -6.47
C ARG A 40 1.34 -18.80 -7.75
N GLU A 41 0.74 -19.08 -8.89
CA GLU A 41 1.37 -18.84 -10.18
C GLU A 41 1.62 -17.35 -10.42
N ILE A 42 0.61 -16.50 -10.16
CA ILE A 42 0.72 -15.05 -10.26
C ILE A 42 1.88 -14.53 -9.40
N LEU A 43 2.02 -15.04 -8.17
CA LEU A 43 3.06 -14.61 -7.22
C LEU A 43 4.48 -15.07 -7.62
N ARG A 44 4.64 -16.00 -8.59
CA ARG A 44 5.97 -16.35 -9.12
C ARG A 44 6.58 -15.23 -9.95
N THR A 45 5.74 -14.36 -10.51
CA THR A 45 6.17 -13.23 -11.31
C THR A 45 5.98 -11.94 -10.52
N PRO A 46 7.07 -11.18 -10.25
CA PRO A 46 6.98 -9.89 -9.56
C PRO A 46 5.93 -8.95 -10.18
N LEU A 47 5.25 -8.16 -9.34
CA LEU A 47 4.19 -7.26 -9.82
C LEU A 47 4.72 -6.11 -10.69
N ASP A 48 5.96 -5.69 -10.44
CA ASP A 48 6.62 -4.60 -11.17
C ASP A 48 6.86 -4.91 -12.65
N THR A 49 6.94 -6.19 -13.04
CA THR A 49 7.03 -6.59 -14.45
C THR A 49 5.74 -6.31 -15.21
N SER A 50 4.58 -6.23 -14.54
CA SER A 50 3.28 -5.98 -15.18
C SER A 50 2.85 -4.51 -15.14
N ILE A 51 3.08 -3.81 -14.02
CA ILE A 51 2.56 -2.44 -13.83
C ILE A 51 3.65 -1.38 -13.64
N GLY A 52 4.92 -1.79 -13.67
CA GLY A 52 6.06 -0.93 -13.38
C GLY A 52 6.39 -0.85 -11.88
N ARG A 53 7.65 -0.53 -11.58
CA ARG A 53 8.20 -0.52 -10.21
C ARG A 53 7.50 0.48 -9.28
N VAL A 54 7.24 1.69 -9.77
CA VAL A 54 6.62 2.77 -8.97
C VAL A 54 5.21 2.35 -8.52
N GLU A 55 4.41 1.83 -9.43
CA GLU A 55 3.04 1.39 -9.14
C GLU A 55 3.03 0.13 -8.25
N ALA A 56 3.93 -0.83 -8.49
CA ALA A 56 4.04 -1.99 -7.62
C ALA A 56 4.40 -1.61 -6.17
N LEU A 57 5.30 -0.62 -6.00
CA LEU A 57 5.62 -0.06 -4.67
C LEU A 57 4.42 0.64 -4.04
N ARG A 58 3.61 1.35 -4.83
CA ARG A 58 2.38 1.99 -4.36
C ARG A 58 1.40 0.94 -3.82
N VAL A 59 1.13 -0.12 -4.59
CA VAL A 59 0.27 -1.25 -4.16
C VAL A 59 0.79 -1.88 -2.86
N ARG A 60 2.10 -2.10 -2.76
CA ARG A 60 2.72 -2.65 -1.55
C ARG A 60 2.54 -1.74 -0.34
N ARG A 61 2.75 -0.43 -0.50
CA ARG A 61 2.56 0.55 0.59
C ARG A 61 1.11 0.55 1.09
N PHE A 62 0.14 0.54 0.18
CA PHE A 62 -1.28 0.41 0.53
C PHE A 62 -1.56 -0.85 1.35
N ALA A 63 -1.03 -2.00 0.91
CA ALA A 63 -1.23 -3.26 1.62
C ALA A 63 -0.67 -3.24 3.05
N VAL A 64 0.50 -2.62 3.25
CA VAL A 64 1.11 -2.47 4.58
C VAL A 64 0.30 -1.51 5.46
N LEU A 65 -0.09 -0.36 4.92
CA LEU A 65 -0.87 0.64 5.65
C LEU A 65 -2.22 0.10 6.07
N ASN A 66 -2.91 -0.64 5.20
CA ASN A 66 -4.20 -1.24 5.52
C ASN A 66 -4.07 -2.29 6.65
N GLY A 67 -2.96 -3.03 6.70
CA GLY A 67 -2.67 -3.91 7.83
C GLY A 67 -2.50 -3.16 9.15
N LEU A 68 -1.89 -1.97 9.12
CA LEU A 68 -1.75 -1.09 10.29
C LEU A 68 -3.10 -0.46 10.71
N LEU A 69 -3.89 0.00 9.75
CA LEU A 69 -5.24 0.51 10.01
C LEU A 69 -6.11 -0.56 10.68
N GLN A 70 -6.07 -1.79 10.16
CA GLN A 70 -6.76 -2.94 10.74
C GLN A 70 -6.32 -3.19 12.19
N HIS A 71 -5.01 -3.18 12.46
CA HIS A 71 -4.48 -3.36 13.82
C HIS A 71 -5.00 -2.30 14.80
N CYS A 72 -5.10 -1.05 14.36
CA CYS A 72 -5.64 0.03 15.17
C CYS A 72 -7.18 0.10 15.22
N GLY A 73 -7.87 -0.92 14.71
CA GLY A 73 -9.34 -0.99 14.72
C GLY A 73 -10.01 0.04 13.83
N MET A 74 -9.30 0.55 12.81
CA MET A 74 -9.81 1.52 11.85
C MET A 74 -10.30 0.84 10.57
N GLY A 75 -11.28 1.45 9.91
CA GLY A 75 -11.78 0.97 8.62
C GLY A 75 -10.70 1.05 7.54
N TRP A 76 -10.37 -0.08 6.92
CA TRP A 76 -9.35 -0.18 5.86
C TRP A 76 -9.94 -0.57 4.50
N ASP A 77 -11.13 -1.18 4.50
CA ASP A 77 -11.82 -1.71 3.34
C ASP A 77 -12.00 -0.66 2.21
N THR A 78 -12.45 0.54 2.55
CA THR A 78 -12.60 1.66 1.61
C THR A 78 -11.29 1.99 0.87
N HIS A 79 -10.13 1.79 1.47
CA HIS A 79 -8.84 2.10 0.84
C HIS A 79 -8.45 1.07 -0.22
N PHE A 80 -8.81 -0.19 -0.03
CA PHE A 80 -8.65 -1.18 -1.08
C PHE A 80 -9.57 -0.89 -2.27
N ALA A 81 -10.81 -0.46 -2.00
CA ALA A 81 -11.77 0.04 -2.99
C ALA A 81 -11.13 1.10 -3.90
N LEU A 82 -10.57 2.12 -3.27
CA LEU A 82 -9.96 3.26 -3.93
C LEU A 82 -8.73 2.85 -4.75
N LEU A 83 -7.87 1.98 -4.21
CA LEU A 83 -6.72 1.44 -4.94
C LEU A 83 -7.16 0.73 -6.24
N MET A 84 -8.16 -0.14 -6.14
CA MET A 84 -8.67 -0.87 -7.30
C MET A 84 -9.40 0.05 -8.29
N GLY A 85 -10.15 1.03 -7.79
CA GLY A 85 -10.79 2.07 -8.60
C GLY A 85 -9.77 2.90 -9.39
N TYR A 86 -8.69 3.35 -8.73
CA TYR A 86 -7.58 4.05 -9.39
C TYR A 86 -6.98 3.20 -10.52
N HIS A 87 -6.63 1.94 -10.24
CA HIS A 87 -6.01 1.11 -11.26
C HIS A 87 -6.95 0.78 -12.42
N ARG A 88 -8.25 0.62 -12.15
CA ARG A 88 -9.26 0.33 -13.17
C ARG A 88 -9.58 1.55 -14.03
N ILE A 89 -9.88 2.69 -13.40
CA ILE A 89 -10.48 3.85 -14.07
C ILE A 89 -9.41 4.84 -14.52
N ILE A 90 -8.46 5.16 -13.63
CA ILE A 90 -7.47 6.22 -13.88
C ILE A 90 -6.27 5.66 -14.64
N ALA A 91 -5.71 4.55 -14.17
CA ALA A 91 -4.55 3.93 -14.83
C ALA A 91 -4.93 2.98 -15.98
N GLY A 92 -6.23 2.80 -16.26
CA GLY A 92 -6.73 2.02 -17.41
C GLY A 92 -6.23 0.58 -17.46
N ARG A 93 -6.01 -0.08 -16.31
CA ARG A 93 -5.38 -1.41 -16.26
C ARG A 93 -6.31 -2.51 -16.78
N SER A 94 -5.70 -3.51 -17.41
CA SER A 94 -6.41 -4.68 -17.93
C SER A 94 -7.03 -5.50 -16.79
N PRO A 95 -8.09 -6.30 -17.05
CA PRO A 95 -8.64 -7.21 -16.04
C PRO A 95 -7.61 -8.18 -15.45
N GLN A 96 -6.65 -8.64 -16.26
CA GLN A 96 -5.56 -9.52 -15.81
C GLN A 96 -4.63 -8.80 -14.83
N ASP A 97 -4.27 -7.54 -15.11
CA ASP A 97 -3.46 -6.74 -14.20
C ASP A 97 -4.19 -6.45 -12.89
N LEU A 98 -5.50 -6.18 -12.94
CA LEU A 98 -6.30 -5.97 -11.73
C LEU A 98 -6.32 -7.22 -10.84
N VAL A 99 -6.43 -8.42 -11.43
CA VAL A 99 -6.32 -9.68 -10.67
C VAL A 99 -4.91 -9.82 -10.08
N ARG A 100 -3.86 -9.52 -10.84
CA ARG A 100 -2.47 -9.55 -10.34
C ARG A 100 -2.26 -8.59 -9.17
N ILE A 101 -2.74 -7.35 -9.28
CA ILE A 101 -2.71 -6.34 -8.23
C ILE A 101 -3.40 -6.86 -6.97
N ALA A 102 -4.62 -7.39 -7.09
CA ALA A 102 -5.38 -7.89 -5.96
C ALA A 102 -4.67 -9.06 -5.23
N VAL A 103 -4.09 -10.00 -6.00
CA VAL A 103 -3.34 -11.14 -5.44
C VAL A 103 -2.09 -10.67 -4.69
N TRP A 104 -1.29 -9.79 -5.30
CA TRP A 104 -0.08 -9.25 -4.66
C TRP A 104 -0.40 -8.38 -3.44
N TYR A 105 -1.44 -7.54 -3.54
CA TYR A 105 -1.95 -6.78 -2.39
C TYR A 105 -2.30 -7.71 -1.24
N ALA A 106 -3.07 -8.77 -1.48
CA ALA A 106 -3.50 -9.71 -0.44
C ALA A 106 -2.30 -10.40 0.22
N ALA A 107 -1.30 -10.81 -0.56
CA ALA A 107 -0.08 -11.43 -0.06
C ALA A 107 0.75 -10.47 0.84
N TRP A 108 0.93 -9.22 0.43
CA TRP A 108 1.63 -8.22 1.23
C TRP A 108 0.85 -7.80 2.47
N HIS A 109 -0.46 -7.68 2.36
CA HIS A 109 -1.33 -7.36 3.49
C HIS A 109 -1.25 -8.46 4.55
N GLU A 110 -1.33 -9.74 4.17
CA GLU A 110 -1.16 -10.86 5.09
C GLU A 110 0.24 -10.92 5.72
N ALA A 111 1.28 -10.56 4.96
CA ALA A 111 2.64 -10.45 5.52
C ALA A 111 2.72 -9.33 6.57
N ALA A 112 2.16 -8.16 6.26
CA ALA A 112 2.15 -7.01 7.17
C ALA A 112 1.38 -7.31 8.45
N THR A 113 0.18 -7.88 8.36
CA THR A 113 -0.62 -8.22 9.55
C THR A 113 0.06 -9.25 10.44
N ARG A 114 0.76 -10.24 9.87
CA ARG A 114 1.56 -11.20 10.65
C ARG A 114 2.74 -10.54 11.37
N ILE A 115 3.43 -9.62 10.70
CA ILE A 115 4.52 -8.84 11.31
C ILE A 115 3.96 -8.01 12.47
N ILE A 116 2.89 -7.25 12.24
CA ILE A 116 2.25 -6.42 13.27
C ILE A 116 1.78 -7.27 14.45
N ALA A 117 1.19 -8.43 14.21
CA ALA A 117 0.77 -9.35 15.27
C ALA A 117 1.94 -9.88 16.11
N ALA A 118 3.12 -10.04 15.49
CA ALA A 118 4.33 -10.46 16.18
C ALA A 118 4.97 -9.34 17.03
N PHE A 119 5.05 -8.12 16.48
CA PHE A 119 5.68 -6.98 17.17
C PHE A 119 4.75 -6.23 18.13
N ARG A 120 3.43 -6.32 17.92
CA ARG A 120 2.36 -5.68 18.72
C ARG A 120 2.63 -4.19 19.04
N PRO A 121 2.79 -3.33 18.02
CA PRO A 121 2.94 -1.90 18.25
C PRO A 121 1.72 -1.32 18.99
N THR A 122 1.94 -0.33 19.86
CA THR A 122 0.84 0.42 20.51
C THR A 122 0.11 1.29 19.49
N CYS A 123 -1.23 1.26 19.50
CA CYS A 123 -2.06 2.13 18.65
C CYS A 123 -2.47 3.41 19.37
N ASP A 124 -1.49 4.25 19.68
CA ASP A 124 -1.70 5.59 20.23
C ASP A 124 -2.30 6.55 19.18
N ASN A 125 -2.60 7.78 19.62
CA ASN A 125 -3.24 8.79 18.76
C ASN A 125 -2.34 9.24 17.61
N ASP A 126 -1.02 9.23 17.79
CA ASP A 126 -0.06 9.67 16.78
C ASP A 126 0.07 8.63 15.67
N LEU A 127 0.16 7.34 16.02
CA LEU A 127 0.15 6.26 15.04
C LEU A 127 -1.17 6.20 14.27
N ARG A 128 -2.30 6.39 14.96
CA ARG A 128 -3.62 6.48 14.31
C ARG A 128 -3.72 7.67 13.36
N ARG A 129 -3.18 8.84 13.75
CA ARG A 129 -3.15 10.04 12.91
C ARG A 129 -2.29 9.81 11.68
N ALA A 130 -1.05 9.36 11.87
CA ALA A 130 -0.10 9.09 10.78
C ALA A 130 -0.67 8.07 9.78
N ALA A 131 -1.28 6.98 10.27
CA ALA A 131 -1.88 5.97 9.40
C ALA A 131 -3.04 6.53 8.55
N ARG A 132 -3.88 7.43 9.11
CA ARG A 132 -4.96 8.10 8.36
C ARG A 132 -4.43 9.11 7.36
N GLU A 133 -3.47 9.95 7.77
CA GLU A 133 -2.87 10.96 6.89
C GLU A 133 -2.22 10.31 5.68
N TRP A 134 -1.47 9.23 5.88
CA TRP A 134 -0.86 8.48 4.79
C TRP A 134 -1.89 7.81 3.88
N ALA A 135 -2.97 7.26 4.45
CA ALA A 135 -4.03 6.64 3.67
C ALA A 135 -4.79 7.67 2.81
N ASN A 136 -5.03 8.87 3.36
CA ASN A 136 -5.70 9.97 2.68
C ASN A 136 -4.84 10.64 1.60
N ALA A 137 -3.54 10.86 1.87
CA ALA A 137 -2.60 11.43 0.91
C ALA A 137 -2.52 10.57 -0.37
N LEU A 138 -2.57 9.25 -0.19
CA LEU A 138 -2.57 8.29 -1.29
C LEU A 138 -3.92 8.18 -2.01
N GLY A 139 -5.04 8.42 -1.33
CA GLY A 139 -6.39 8.43 -1.93
C GLY A 139 -6.68 9.67 -2.77
N ASN A 140 -6.03 10.80 -2.48
CA ASN A 140 -6.27 12.09 -3.14
C ASN A 140 -5.32 12.38 -4.32
N GLY A 141 -4.56 11.40 -4.78
CA GLY A 141 -3.66 11.56 -5.94
C GLY A 141 -2.45 12.46 -5.68
N VAL A 142 -2.06 12.65 -4.41
CA VAL A 142 -0.87 13.44 -4.08
C VAL A 142 0.40 12.66 -4.45
N THR A 143 1.25 13.26 -5.27
CA THR A 143 2.60 12.78 -5.57
C THR A 143 3.41 12.73 -4.27
N MET A 144 3.86 11.54 -3.87
CA MET A 144 4.70 11.31 -2.68
C MET A 144 6.13 11.87 -2.84
N GLU A 145 6.33 12.97 -3.57
CA GLU A 145 7.61 13.69 -3.59
C GLU A 145 7.76 14.64 -2.38
N ASP A 146 6.66 15.05 -1.74
CA ASP A 146 6.70 16.04 -0.66
C ASP A 146 6.65 15.47 0.78
N SER A 147 6.72 14.14 0.95
CA SER A 147 6.65 13.51 2.29
C SER A 147 7.96 12.88 2.75
N ALA A 148 9.10 13.43 2.33
CA ALA A 148 10.34 13.24 3.07
C ALA A 148 10.26 14.08 4.36
N PRO A 149 10.60 13.52 5.55
CA PRO A 149 10.73 14.37 6.73
C PRO A 149 11.81 15.40 6.43
N ALA A 150 11.44 16.68 6.53
CA ALA A 150 12.38 17.80 6.47
C ALA A 150 13.55 17.46 7.41
N GLN A 151 14.73 17.24 6.83
CA GLN A 151 15.95 17.12 7.61
C GLN A 151 16.03 18.37 8.46
N ALA A 152 16.12 18.16 9.78
CA ALA A 152 16.40 19.20 10.73
C ALA A 152 17.64 19.97 10.25
N GLN A 153 17.39 21.18 9.74
CA GLN A 153 18.46 22.10 9.35
C GLN A 153 19.32 22.35 10.58
N SER A 154 20.56 21.90 10.46
CA SER A 154 21.62 22.10 11.42
C SER A 154 21.91 23.59 11.50
N GLY A 155 21.44 24.24 12.56
CA GLY A 155 21.87 25.59 12.90
C GLY A 155 23.20 25.53 13.63
N ALA A 156 24.30 25.92 12.98
CA ALA A 156 25.47 26.50 13.62
C ALA A 156 26.38 27.19 12.58
N SER A 157 26.03 28.46 12.32
CA SER A 157 26.89 29.61 12.07
C SER A 157 28.32 29.41 11.56
N SER A 158 28.59 29.92 10.37
CA SER A 158 29.88 30.54 10.02
C SER A 158 29.61 31.74 9.13
N GLN A 159 29.50 32.92 9.75
CA GLN A 159 29.53 34.20 9.05
C GLN A 159 30.98 34.59 8.77
N SER A 160 31.21 34.99 7.52
CA SER A 160 32.47 35.40 6.94
C SER A 160 32.83 36.87 7.27
N GLU A 161 34.12 37.08 7.56
CA GLU A 161 34.99 38.20 7.12
C GLU A 161 34.72 39.64 7.62
N PRO A 162 35.74 40.56 7.66
CA PRO A 162 36.70 40.81 6.57
C PRO A 162 38.18 41.07 6.93
N GLN A 163 39.06 40.76 5.96
CA GLN A 163 40.44 41.23 5.87
C GLN A 163 40.51 42.74 5.56
N PRO A 164 41.47 43.50 6.13
CA PRO A 164 41.72 44.89 5.73
C PRO A 164 42.73 44.96 4.57
N GLN A 165 42.38 45.77 3.56
CA GLN A 165 43.29 46.16 2.48
C GLN A 165 44.31 47.22 2.94
N ILE A 166 45.50 47.08 2.38
CA ILE A 166 46.74 47.83 2.58
C ILE A 166 46.63 49.27 2.06
N ARG A 167 47.26 50.21 2.76
CA ARG A 167 47.91 51.39 2.15
C ARG A 167 49.29 51.57 2.75
#